data_AF-A0A1M5YXN5-F1
#
_entry.id   AF-A0A1M5YXN5-F1
#
_cell.length_a   1.000
_cell.length_b   1.000
_cell.length_c   1.000
_cell.angle_alpha   90.00
_cell.angle_beta   90.00
_cell.angle_gamma   90.00
#
_symmetry.space_group_name_H-M   'P 1'
#
loop_
_entity.id
_entity.type
_entity.pdbx_description
1 polymer ?
#
loop_
_entity_poly.entity_id
_entity_poly.type
_entity_poly.pdbx_seq_one_letter_code
_entity_poly.pdbx_strand_id
1 'polypeptide(L)'
;MSALSLSAIIKLTYSVAYKITMKQDNVQKKVGDVMGGKVLDLPEFRIYDQGKAEGSELKLIQMICRKMEKGKTIAIIAEELEEKEDEIKKIYDIALKYAPNYDSEQIYAELNKDKVSSN
;
A
#
# COMPACT_ATOMS: atom_id res chain seq x y z
N MET A 1 39.45 3.79 6.12
CA MET A 1 38.50 3.37 5.08
C MET A 1 38.46 4.46 4.01
N SER A 2 38.94 4.22 2.80
CA SER A 2 39.00 5.25 1.75
C SER A 2 37.61 5.49 1.14
N ALA A 3 37.31 6.72 0.68
CA ALA A 3 36.02 7.06 0.06
C ALA A 3 35.66 6.12 -1.12
N LEU A 4 36.68 5.63 -1.83
CA LEU A 4 36.54 4.63 -2.89
C LEU A 4 35.96 3.30 -2.38
N SER A 5 36.40 2.83 -1.21
CA SER A 5 35.89 1.59 -0.60
C SER A 5 34.42 1.70 -0.17
N LEU A 6 34.01 2.83 0.40
CA LEU A 6 32.61 3.10 0.75
C LEU A 6 31.70 3.09 -0.48
N SER A 7 32.12 3.76 -1.57
CA SER A 7 31.35 3.79 -2.82
C SER A 7 31.20 2.39 -3.45
N ALA A 8 32.22 1.55 -3.33
CA ALA A 8 32.18 0.17 -3.80
C ALA A 8 31.22 -0.69 -2.96
N ILE A 9 31.25 -0.54 -1.63
CA ILE A 9 30.34 -1.25 -0.72
C ILE A 9 28.89 -0.90 -1.04
N ILE A 10 28.55 0.39 -1.17
CA ILE A 10 27.19 0.86 -1.48
C ILE A 10 26.68 0.28 -2.81
N LYS A 11 27.51 0.27 -3.85
CA LYS A 11 27.14 -0.33 -5.14
C LYS A 11 26.91 -1.84 -5.04
N LEU A 12 27.76 -2.54 -4.28
CA LEU A 12 27.64 -3.98 -4.10
C LEU A 12 26.37 -4.33 -3.32
N THR A 13 26.11 -3.65 -2.19
CA THR A 13 24.88 -3.85 -1.40
C THR A 13 23.64 -3.56 -2.22
N TYR A 14 23.60 -2.47 -2.98
CA TYR A 14 22.50 -2.19 -3.90
C TYR A 14 22.29 -3.33 -4.92
N SER A 15 23.37 -3.81 -5.56
CA SER A 15 23.28 -4.86 -6.57
C SER A 15 22.83 -6.21 -6.02
N VAL A 16 23.25 -6.55 -4.81
CA VAL A 16 22.87 -7.80 -4.13
C VAL A 16 21.41 -7.72 -3.68
N ALA A 17 21.02 -6.61 -3.04
CA ALA A 17 19.63 -6.38 -2.62
C ALA A 17 18.68 -6.43 -3.84
N TYR A 18 19.00 -5.70 -4.91
CA TYR A 18 18.22 -5.68 -6.15
C TYR A 18 18.08 -7.08 -6.79
N LYS A 19 19.16 -7.88 -6.80
CA LYS A 19 19.13 -9.24 -7.35
C LYS A 19 18.32 -10.20 -6.47
N ILE A 20 18.34 -10.03 -5.15
CA ILE A 20 17.54 -10.86 -4.23
C ILE A 20 16.05 -10.52 -4.40
N THR A 21 15.68 -9.24 -4.41
CA THR A 21 14.29 -8.81 -4.55
C THR A 21 13.70 -9.23 -5.90
N MET A 22 14.41 -9.04 -7.01
CA MET A 22 13.95 -9.50 -8.33
C MET A 22 13.88 -11.03 -8.47
N LYS A 23 14.73 -11.77 -7.75
CA LYS A 23 14.65 -13.24 -7.73
C LYS A 23 13.48 -13.71 -6.88
N GLN A 24 13.11 -13.00 -5.82
CA GLN A 24 12.02 -13.38 -4.94
C GLN A 24 10.68 -13.40 -5.69
N ASP A 25 10.37 -12.38 -6.51
CA ASP A 25 9.16 -12.36 -7.36
C ASP A 25 9.15 -13.51 -8.38
N ASN A 26 10.27 -13.74 -9.06
CA ASN A 26 10.40 -14.80 -10.06
C ASN A 26 10.36 -16.20 -9.44
N VAL A 27 10.90 -16.35 -8.24
CA VAL A 27 10.86 -17.59 -7.47
C VAL A 27 9.43 -17.81 -6.99
N GLN A 28 8.77 -16.87 -6.30
CA GLN A 28 7.38 -17.00 -5.86
C GLN A 28 6.43 -17.41 -6.99
N LYS A 29 6.55 -16.76 -8.16
CA LYS A 29 5.73 -17.12 -9.34
C LYS A 29 6.01 -18.54 -9.84
N LYS A 30 7.28 -18.95 -9.90
CA LYS A 30 7.69 -20.28 -10.36
C LYS A 30 7.43 -21.40 -9.35
N VAL A 31 7.73 -21.21 -8.07
CA VAL A 31 7.39 -22.21 -7.02
C VAL A 31 5.91 -22.22 -6.72
N GLY A 32 5.17 -21.13 -6.88
CA GLY A 32 3.71 -21.10 -6.81
C GLY A 32 3.08 -22.05 -7.84
N ASP A 33 3.51 -21.98 -9.09
CA ASP A 33 3.04 -22.87 -10.16
C ASP A 33 3.50 -24.33 -9.95
N VAL A 34 4.75 -24.54 -9.50
CA VAL A 34 5.31 -25.89 -9.32
C VAL A 34 4.79 -26.61 -8.07
N MET A 35 4.51 -25.89 -6.98
CA MET A 35 3.96 -26.45 -5.72
C MET A 35 2.44 -26.26 -5.59
N GLY A 36 1.75 -25.92 -6.69
CA GLY A 36 0.28 -25.87 -6.72
C GLY A 36 -0.33 -24.86 -5.76
N GLY A 37 0.30 -23.69 -5.61
CA GLY A 37 -0.20 -22.57 -4.80
C GLY A 37 0.07 -22.66 -3.29
N LYS A 38 0.38 -23.84 -2.74
CA LYS A 38 0.55 -24.03 -1.28
C LYS A 38 1.65 -23.18 -0.62
N VAL A 39 2.63 -22.71 -1.39
CA VAL A 39 3.68 -21.81 -0.90
C VAL A 39 3.14 -20.39 -0.67
N LEU A 40 2.11 -19.95 -1.39
CA LEU A 40 1.47 -18.64 -1.18
C LEU A 40 0.60 -18.61 0.08
N ASP A 41 0.13 -19.77 0.55
CA ASP A 41 -0.67 -19.89 1.77
C ASP A 41 0.16 -19.87 3.06
N LEU A 42 1.49 -19.80 2.98
CA LEU A 42 2.34 -19.65 4.16
C LEU A 42 1.98 -18.35 4.89
N PRO A 43 1.87 -18.38 6.23
CA PRO A 43 1.43 -17.22 7.01
C PRO A 43 2.31 -15.99 6.75
N GLU A 44 3.62 -16.18 6.51
CA GLU A 44 4.57 -15.11 6.22
C GLU A 44 4.23 -14.34 4.93
N PHE A 45 3.81 -15.04 3.86
CA PHE A 45 3.42 -14.39 2.62
C PHE A 45 2.05 -13.72 2.73
N ARG A 46 1.10 -14.34 3.44
CA ARG A 46 -0.21 -13.73 3.70
C ARG A 46 -0.10 -12.44 4.49
N ILE A 47 0.76 -12.40 5.51
CA ILE A 47 1.02 -11.18 6.31
C ILE A 47 1.69 -10.10 5.45
N TYR A 48 2.63 -10.47 4.57
CA TYR A 48 3.29 -9.53 3.67
C TYR A 48 2.32 -8.91 2.66
N ASP A 49 1.50 -9.74 2.01
CA ASP A 49 0.51 -9.27 1.04
C ASP A 49 -0.60 -8.44 1.70
N GLN A 50 -1.04 -8.82 2.90
CA GLN A 50 -1.96 -8.02 3.71
C GLN A 50 -1.35 -6.66 4.05
N GLY A 51 -0.11 -6.62 4.57
CA GLY A 51 0.55 -5.35 4.90
C GLY A 51 0.78 -4.45 3.68
N LYS A 52 1.03 -5.06 2.50
CA LYS A 52 1.15 -4.31 1.24
C LYS A 52 -0.19 -3.74 0.78
N ALA A 53 -1.28 -4.50 0.92
CA ALA A 53 -2.63 -4.05 0.62
C ALA A 53 -3.08 -2.94 1.57
N GLU A 54 -2.91 -3.13 2.88
CA GLU A 54 -3.16 -2.13 3.93
C GLU A 54 -2.41 -0.84 3.66
N GLY A 55 -1.10 -0.92 3.34
CA GLY A 55 -0.29 0.25 3.01
C GLY A 55 -0.76 0.99 1.75
N SER A 56 -1.29 0.26 0.78
CA SER A 56 -1.84 0.84 -0.45
C SER A 56 -3.15 1.58 -0.18
N GLU A 57 -4.04 0.98 0.61
CA GLU A 57 -5.30 1.61 1.04
C GLU A 57 -5.04 2.85 1.92
N LEU A 58 -4.13 2.77 2.90
CA LEU A 58 -3.73 3.89 3.74
C LEU A 58 -3.19 5.06 2.91
N LYS A 59 -2.34 4.77 1.91
CA LYS A 59 -1.81 5.78 1.01
C LYS A 59 -2.91 6.48 0.21
N LEU A 60 -3.91 5.74 -0.25
CA LEU A 60 -5.05 6.29 -0.97
C LEU A 60 -5.89 7.22 -0.08
N ILE A 61 -6.18 6.80 1.16
CA ILE A 61 -6.86 7.64 2.17
C ILE A 61 -6.06 8.91 2.44
N GLN A 62 -4.74 8.81 2.62
CA GLN A 62 -3.88 9.95 2.86
C GLN A 62 -3.87 10.94 1.69
N MET A 63 -3.87 10.43 0.45
CA MET A 63 -3.98 11.27 -0.75
C MET A 63 -5.33 11.99 -0.82
N ILE A 64 -6.43 11.32 -0.47
CA ILE A 64 -7.77 11.93 -0.43
C ILE A 64 -7.83 13.01 0.67
N CYS A 65 -7.37 12.72 1.89
CA CYS A 65 -7.26 13.68 3.01
C CYS A 65 -6.50 14.95 2.61
N ARG A 66 -5.32 14.78 2.02
CA ARG A 66 -4.49 15.90 1.56
C ARG A 66 -5.13 16.71 0.43
N LYS A 67 -5.97 16.10 -0.41
CA LYS A 67 -6.72 16.80 -1.45
C LYS A 67 -7.98 17.50 -0.88
N MET A 68 -8.61 16.94 0.15
CA MET A 68 -9.68 17.61 0.91
C MET A 68 -9.19 18.85 1.64
N GLU A 69 -8.01 18.80 2.29
CA GLU A 69 -7.38 19.97 2.91
C GLU A 69 -7.16 21.11 1.90
N LYS A 70 -6.93 20.77 0.63
CA LYS A 70 -6.79 21.74 -0.47
C LYS A 70 -8.13 22.22 -1.04
N GLY A 71 -9.26 21.79 -0.49
CA GLY A 71 -10.61 22.17 -0.91
C GLY A 71 -11.06 21.57 -2.24
N LYS A 72 -10.46 20.45 -2.68
CA LYS A 72 -10.87 19.79 -3.93
C LYS A 72 -12.17 19.00 -3.76
N THR A 73 -13.00 18.99 -4.79
CA THR A 73 -14.25 18.22 -4.84
C THR A 73 -14.00 16.77 -5.22
N ILE A 74 -14.95 15.89 -4.88
CA ILE A 74 -14.88 14.44 -5.13
C ILE A 74 -14.63 14.13 -6.61
N ALA A 75 -15.30 14.84 -7.53
CA ALA A 75 -15.11 14.66 -8.98
C ALA A 75 -13.67 14.93 -9.44
N ILE A 76 -13.06 16.02 -8.95
CA ILE A 76 -11.66 16.37 -9.26
C ILE A 76 -10.70 15.33 -8.64
N ILE A 77 -11.00 14.86 -7.43
CA ILE A 77 -10.19 13.85 -6.76
C ILE A 77 -10.25 12.53 -7.54
N ALA A 78 -11.43 12.13 -8.05
CA ALA A 78 -11.63 10.94 -8.85
C ALA A 78 -10.89 11.00 -10.18
N GLU A 79 -10.98 12.12 -10.88
CA GLU A 79 -10.25 12.34 -12.12
C GLU A 79 -8.73 12.31 -11.89
N GLU A 80 -8.23 12.99 -10.86
CA GLU A 80 -6.78 13.04 -10.58
C GLU A 80 -6.20 11.77 -9.95
N LEU A 81 -7.03 10.90 -9.35
CA LEU A 81 -6.59 9.60 -8.81
C LEU A 81 -6.87 8.45 -9.79
N GLU A 82 -7.57 8.70 -10.89
CA GLU A 82 -8.08 7.67 -11.82
C GLU A 82 -8.89 6.58 -11.11
N GLU A 83 -9.59 6.96 -10.04
CA GLU A 83 -10.40 6.07 -9.20
C GLU A 83 -11.89 6.37 -9.36
N LYS A 84 -12.75 5.40 -9.00
CA LYS A 84 -14.20 5.59 -9.09
C LYS A 84 -14.70 6.62 -8.08
N GLU A 85 -15.60 7.49 -8.51
CA GLU A 85 -16.24 8.47 -7.62
C GLU A 85 -16.92 7.83 -6.42
N ASP A 86 -17.52 6.64 -6.58
CA ASP A 86 -18.22 5.94 -5.51
C ASP A 86 -17.26 5.45 -4.41
N GLU A 87 -16.05 5.05 -4.78
CA GLU A 87 -15.02 4.61 -3.82
C GLU A 87 -14.44 5.81 -3.07
N ILE A 88 -14.23 6.93 -3.77
CA ILE A 88 -13.78 8.18 -3.15
C ILE A 88 -14.86 8.78 -2.24
N LYS A 89 -16.14 8.77 -2.64
CA LYS A 89 -17.26 9.27 -1.82
C LYS A 89 -17.27 8.63 -0.43
N LYS A 90 -17.14 7.30 -0.37
CA LYS A 90 -17.10 6.55 0.89
C LYS A 90 -16.00 7.06 1.81
N ILE A 91 -14.79 7.22 1.28
CA ILE A 91 -13.64 7.69 2.05
C ILE A 91 -13.79 9.16 2.44
N TYR A 92 -14.30 9.98 1.52
CA TYR A 92 -14.52 11.42 1.71
C TYR A 92 -15.52 11.68 2.84
N ASP A 93 -16.65 10.97 2.86
CA ASP A 93 -17.68 11.11 3.89
C ASP A 93 -17.18 10.70 5.28
N ILE A 94 -16.36 9.65 5.37
CA ILE A 94 -15.75 9.24 6.63
C ILE A 94 -14.72 10.28 7.07
N ALA A 95 -13.85 10.72 6.16
CA ALA A 95 -12.79 11.66 6.47
C ALA A 95 -13.30 13.04 6.91
N LEU A 96 -14.45 13.49 6.40
CA LEU A 96 -15.13 14.71 6.89
C LEU A 96 -15.44 14.66 8.40
N LYS A 97 -15.70 13.46 8.96
CA LYS A 97 -15.97 13.29 10.40
C LYS A 97 -14.73 13.53 11.26
N TYR A 98 -13.54 13.37 10.69
CA TYR A 98 -12.25 13.56 11.37
C TYR A 98 -11.62 14.92 11.09
N ALA A 99 -12.30 15.82 10.37
CA ALA A 99 -11.85 17.20 10.22
C ALA A 99 -11.84 17.93 11.58
N PRO A 100 -10.84 18.80 11.87
CA PRO A 100 -9.73 19.22 11.00
C PRO A 100 -8.45 18.37 11.14
N ASN A 101 -8.39 17.40 12.06
CA ASN A 101 -7.21 16.55 12.26
C ASN A 101 -7.41 15.23 11.50
N TYR A 102 -7.27 15.28 10.17
CA TYR A 102 -7.49 14.14 9.27
C TYR A 102 -6.53 12.98 9.57
N ASP A 103 -6.90 12.12 10.52
CA ASP A 103 -6.12 10.96 10.92
C ASP A 103 -6.42 9.77 9.99
N SER A 104 -5.49 9.50 9.07
CA SER A 104 -5.60 8.43 8.08
C SER A 104 -5.72 7.03 8.70
N GLU A 105 -5.15 6.79 9.88
CA GLU A 105 -5.25 5.49 10.55
C GLU A 105 -6.64 5.25 11.13
N GLN A 106 -7.26 6.29 11.68
CA GLN A 106 -8.64 6.19 12.20
C GLN A 106 -9.65 6.01 11.08
N ILE A 107 -9.50 6.73 9.97
CA ILE A 107 -10.35 6.57 8.77
C ILE A 107 -10.21 5.14 8.22
N TYR A 108 -8.98 4.59 8.18
CA TYR A 108 -8.74 3.23 7.76
C TYR A 108 -9.41 2.20 8.68
N ALA A 109 -9.30 2.39 9.99
CA ALA A 109 -9.93 1.52 10.98
C ALA A 109 -11.46 1.54 10.87
N GLU A 110 -12.06 2.72 10.67
CA GLU A 110 -13.51 2.87 10.44
C GLU A 110 -13.94 2.14 9.16
N LEU A 111 -13.21 2.32 8.06
CA LEU A 111 -13.48 1.67 6.77
C LEU A 111 -13.38 0.13 6.86
N ASN A 112 -12.45 -0.39 7.65
CA ASN A 112 -12.29 -1.83 7.87
C ASN A 112 -13.34 -2.41 8.84
N LYS A 113 -13.84 -1.65 9.83
CA LYS A 113 -14.96 -2.11 10.67
C LYS A 113 -16.21 -2.40 9.81
N ASP A 114 -16.47 -1.57 8.81
CA ASP A 114 -17.60 -1.77 7.88
C ASP A 114 -17.40 -2.99 6.96
N LYS A 115 -16.16 -3.40 6.67
CA LYS A 115 -15.87 -4.65 5.95
C LYS A 115 -16.06 -5.89 6.82
N VAL A 116 -15.81 -5.80 8.13
CA VAL A 116 -15.90 -6.94 9.07
C VAL A 116 -17.34 -7.28 9.44
N SER A 117 -18.28 -6.33 9.37
CA SER A 117 -19.70 -6.53 9.70
C SER A 117 -20.53 -7.21 8.59
N SER A 118 -19.93 -7.51 7.43
CA SER A 118 -20.59 -8.20 6.32
C SER A 118 -20.04 -9.61 6.01
N ASN A 119 -19.30 -10.23 6.94
CA ASN A 119 -18.89 -11.64 6.84
C ASN A 119 -19.64 -12.52 7.85
#